data_AF-A0A7S1FGJ7-F1
#
_entry.id   AF-A0A7S1FGJ7-F1
#
_cell.length_a   1.000
_cell.length_b   1.000
_cell.length_c   1.000
_cell.angle_alpha   90.00
_cell.angle_beta   90.00
_cell.angle_gamma   90.00
#
_symmetry.space_group_name_H-M   'P 1'
#
loop_
_entity.id
_entity.type
_entity.pdbx_description
1 polymer ?
#
loop_
_entity_poly.entity_id
_entity_poly.type
_entity_poly.pdbx_seq_one_letter_code
_entity_poly.pdbx_strand_id
1 'polypeptide(L)'
;MAKKDVNDPQFWNVFMQRPEVQAAISKKIRYESTAEAALQSKMGKLERKQRRYDIMQELMACATNVKHIISPMFRYKITQQYLWKVLCEAREEHMLFCDKLRQPQVYHRLMAIKAEITAGPYGVAGWQAEEEVEEDLMDKMVVEADCIPGGIDGEAPDRKQVLDKREMQGVLDFGQQIKSEGNEAFANENWEGALTRYCQGDEMLKNFAAEP
;
A
#
# COMPACT_ATOMS: atom_id res chain seq x y z
N MET A 1 -48.32 -57.01 -1.88
CA MET A 1 -47.38 -55.86 -1.78
C MET A 1 -45.98 -56.40 -1.99
N ALA A 2 -45.39 -56.19 -3.18
CA ALA A 2 -44.04 -56.68 -3.46
C ALA A 2 -43.06 -56.02 -2.50
N LYS A 3 -42.23 -56.83 -1.82
CA LYS A 3 -41.11 -56.33 -1.02
C LYS A 3 -40.22 -55.53 -1.97
N LYS A 4 -40.13 -54.22 -1.76
CA LYS A 4 -39.18 -53.37 -2.48
C LYS A 4 -37.80 -53.85 -2.08
N ASP A 5 -37.15 -54.58 -2.97
CA ASP A 5 -35.77 -55.01 -2.76
C ASP A 5 -34.88 -53.77 -2.91
N VAL A 6 -34.40 -53.27 -1.77
CA VAL A 6 -33.58 -52.06 -1.69
C VAL A 6 -32.19 -52.30 -2.29
N ASN A 7 -31.83 -53.56 -2.57
CA ASN A 7 -30.58 -53.91 -3.22
C ASN A 7 -30.70 -54.01 -4.75
N ASP A 8 -31.91 -53.85 -5.33
CA ASP A 8 -32.10 -53.85 -6.77
C ASP A 8 -31.67 -52.50 -7.40
N PRO A 9 -30.69 -52.49 -8.32
CA PRO A 9 -30.29 -51.27 -9.02
C PRO A 9 -31.42 -50.57 -9.80
N GLN A 10 -32.43 -51.33 -10.27
CA GLN A 10 -33.57 -50.75 -10.99
C GLN A 10 -34.49 -49.94 -10.06
N PHE A 11 -34.61 -50.36 -8.80
CA PHE A 11 -35.36 -49.63 -7.79
C PHE A 11 -34.79 -48.22 -7.58
N TRP A 12 -33.46 -48.11 -7.45
CA TRP A 12 -32.78 -46.83 -7.29
C TRP A 12 -32.88 -45.95 -8.53
N ASN A 13 -32.81 -46.53 -9.74
CA ASN A 13 -32.99 -45.77 -10.98
C ASN A 13 -34.37 -45.11 -11.07
N VAL A 14 -35.45 -45.84 -10.74
CA VAL A 14 -36.81 -45.28 -10.72
C VAL A 14 -36.98 -44.28 -9.57
N PHE A 15 -36.35 -44.52 -8.42
CA PHE A 15 -36.38 -43.61 -7.27
C PHE A 15 -35.70 -42.28 -7.57
N MET A 16 -34.53 -42.29 -8.22
CA MET A 16 -33.75 -41.10 -8.60
C MET A 16 -34.42 -40.25 -9.69
N GLN A 17 -35.36 -40.82 -10.45
CA GLN A 17 -36.15 -40.10 -11.45
C GLN A 17 -37.36 -39.35 -10.87
N ARG A 18 -37.67 -39.55 -9.58
CA ARG A 18 -38.79 -38.85 -8.94
C ARG A 18 -38.51 -37.35 -8.81
N PRO A 19 -39.48 -36.47 -9.15
CA PRO A 19 -39.28 -35.02 -9.08
C PRO A 19 -38.83 -34.52 -7.70
N GLU A 20 -39.40 -35.11 -6.64
CA GLU A 20 -39.06 -34.79 -5.24
C GLU A 20 -37.60 -35.12 -4.91
N VAL A 21 -37.11 -36.26 -5.40
CA VAL A 21 -35.74 -36.74 -5.18
C VAL A 21 -34.75 -35.89 -5.99
N GLN A 22 -35.08 -35.57 -7.25
CA GLN A 22 -34.28 -34.67 -8.08
C GLN A 22 -34.21 -33.25 -7.51
N ALA A 23 -35.31 -32.74 -6.93
CA ALA A 23 -35.33 -31.45 -6.25
C ALA A 23 -34.48 -31.46 -4.97
N ALA A 24 -34.53 -32.53 -4.19
CA ALA A 24 -33.70 -32.70 -3.00
C ALA A 24 -32.20 -32.78 -3.35
N ILE A 25 -31.84 -33.54 -4.39
CA ILE A 25 -30.48 -33.62 -4.91
C ILE A 25 -30.01 -32.25 -5.42
N SER A 26 -30.83 -31.57 -6.23
CA SER A 26 -30.49 -30.24 -6.75
C SER A 26 -30.29 -29.21 -5.64
N LYS A 27 -31.10 -29.28 -4.58
CA LYS A 27 -30.95 -28.44 -3.37
C LYS A 27 -29.66 -28.76 -2.63
N LYS A 28 -29.30 -30.04 -2.49
CA LYS A 28 -28.05 -30.49 -1.87
C LYS A 28 -26.83 -30.02 -2.67
N ILE A 29 -26.83 -30.20 -3.99
CA ILE A 29 -25.76 -29.74 -4.88
C ILE A 29 -25.57 -28.22 -4.79
N ARG A 30 -26.67 -27.46 -4.80
CA ARG A 30 -26.59 -26.00 -4.63
C ARG A 30 -25.99 -25.62 -3.27
N TYR A 31 -26.43 -26.28 -2.20
CA TYR A 31 -25.91 -26.03 -0.86
C TYR A 31 -24.41 -26.36 -0.77
N GLU A 32 -23.99 -27.53 -1.27
CA GLU A 32 -22.59 -27.95 -1.34
C GLU A 32 -21.75 -26.96 -2.16
N SER A 33 -22.24 -26.57 -3.35
CA SER A 33 -21.57 -25.57 -4.19
C SER A 33 -21.42 -24.21 -3.49
N THR A 34 -22.45 -23.74 -2.79
CA THR A 34 -22.35 -22.48 -2.01
C THR A 34 -21.39 -22.61 -0.82
N ALA A 35 -21.36 -23.77 -0.16
CA ALA A 35 -20.46 -24.03 0.95
C ALA A 35 -18.99 -24.12 0.47
N GLU A 36 -18.75 -24.78 -0.67
CA GLU A 36 -17.45 -24.82 -1.33
C GLU A 36 -16.98 -23.43 -1.75
N ALA A 37 -17.85 -22.61 -2.36
CA ALA A 37 -17.53 -21.24 -2.73
C ALA A 37 -17.21 -20.37 -1.49
N ALA A 38 -17.95 -20.55 -0.40
CA ALA A 38 -17.67 -19.86 0.86
C ALA A 38 -16.33 -20.30 1.47
N LEU A 39 -16.00 -21.59 1.39
CA LEU A 39 -14.71 -22.13 1.86
C LEU A 39 -13.55 -21.60 1.02
N GLN A 40 -13.67 -21.61 -0.31
CA GLN A 40 -12.68 -21.02 -1.21
C GLN A 40 -12.49 -19.52 -0.95
N SER A 41 -13.58 -18.78 -0.70
CA SER A 41 -13.52 -17.37 -0.35
C SER A 41 -12.75 -17.15 0.95
N LYS A 42 -13.00 -17.96 1.99
CA LYS A 42 -12.25 -17.91 3.27
C LYS A 42 -10.77 -18.23 3.07
N MET A 43 -10.45 -19.29 2.31
CA MET A 43 -9.07 -19.65 2.00
C MET A 43 -8.35 -18.53 1.24
N GLY A 44 -9.00 -17.93 0.24
CA GLY A 44 -8.44 -16.80 -0.51
C GLY A 44 -8.16 -15.58 0.38
N LYS A 45 -9.00 -15.31 1.40
CA LYS A 45 -8.74 -14.23 2.37
C LYS A 45 -7.51 -14.54 3.25
N LEU A 46 -7.39 -15.78 3.73
CA LEU A 46 -6.24 -16.21 4.53
C LEU A 46 -4.94 -16.14 3.72
N GLU A 47 -4.96 -16.59 2.47
CA GLU A 47 -3.79 -16.49 1.60
C GLU A 47 -3.37 -15.05 1.36
N ARG A 48 -4.31 -14.13 1.09
CA ARG A 48 -3.98 -12.70 0.94
C ARG A 48 -3.37 -12.13 2.20
N LYS A 49 -3.92 -12.49 3.38
CA LYS A 49 -3.36 -12.08 4.66
C LYS A 49 -1.93 -12.59 4.84
N GLN A 50 -1.67 -13.86 4.51
CA GLN A 50 -0.33 -14.43 4.58
C GLN A 50 0.64 -13.72 3.62
N ARG A 51 0.23 -13.48 2.37
CA ARG A 51 1.05 -12.76 1.38
C ARG A 51 1.45 -11.37 1.87
N ARG A 52 0.54 -10.65 2.56
CA ARG A 52 0.87 -9.35 3.16
C ARG A 52 1.94 -9.46 4.24
N TYR A 53 1.87 -10.46 5.12
CA TYR A 53 2.91 -10.69 6.12
C TYR A 53 4.25 -11.07 5.48
N ASP A 54 4.24 -11.93 4.47
CA ASP A 54 5.46 -12.34 3.79
C ASP A 54 6.15 -11.15 3.12
N ILE A 55 5.39 -10.30 2.41
CA ILE A 55 5.93 -9.07 1.81
C ILE A 55 6.46 -8.15 2.90
N MET A 56 5.71 -7.99 4.00
CA MET A 56 6.10 -7.14 5.11
C MET A 56 7.43 -7.57 5.71
N GLN A 57 7.56 -8.85 6.03
CA GLN A 57 8.76 -9.42 6.63
C GLN A 57 10.01 -9.15 5.77
N GLU A 58 9.88 -9.30 4.46
CA GLU A 58 10.96 -9.03 3.51
C GLU A 58 11.24 -7.52 3.38
N LEU A 59 10.20 -6.67 3.40
CA LEU A 59 10.35 -5.21 3.39
C LEU A 59 11.09 -4.70 4.63
N MET A 60 10.89 -5.30 5.80
CA MET A 60 11.55 -4.91 7.04
C MET A 60 13.08 -5.10 6.95
N ALA A 61 13.54 -6.08 6.18
CA ALA A 61 14.96 -6.29 5.89
C ALA A 61 15.55 -5.30 4.88
N CYS A 62 14.71 -4.50 4.21
CA CYS A 62 15.15 -3.54 3.21
C CYS A 62 15.61 -2.21 3.82
N ALA A 63 16.42 -1.51 3.04
CA ALA A 63 16.86 -0.16 3.39
C ALA A 63 15.67 0.80 3.54
N THR A 64 15.78 1.73 4.47
CA THR A 64 14.70 2.63 4.88
C THR A 64 14.12 3.48 3.75
N ASN A 65 14.94 3.90 2.79
CA ASN A 65 14.49 4.63 1.61
C ASN A 65 13.47 3.83 0.77
N VAL A 66 13.65 2.51 0.67
CA VAL A 66 12.70 1.62 -0.02
C VAL A 66 11.41 1.48 0.79
N LYS A 67 11.53 1.38 2.12
CA LYS A 67 10.38 1.33 3.04
C LYS A 67 9.52 2.60 2.93
N HIS A 68 10.11 3.80 2.96
CA HIS A 68 9.37 5.07 2.82
C HIS A 68 8.60 5.20 1.50
N ILE A 69 9.15 4.67 0.40
CA ILE A 69 8.44 4.69 -0.88
C ILE A 69 7.19 3.82 -0.80
N ILE A 70 7.30 2.64 -0.20
CA ILE A 70 6.30 1.59 -0.27
C ILE A 70 5.23 1.73 0.82
N SER A 71 5.58 2.11 2.05
CA SER A 71 4.65 2.29 3.19
C SER A 71 3.36 3.03 2.82
N PRO A 72 3.39 4.26 2.26
CA PRO A 72 2.17 5.01 1.96
C PRO A 72 1.32 4.36 0.86
N MET A 73 1.93 3.50 0.03
CA MET A 73 1.24 2.79 -1.04
C MET A 73 0.77 1.39 -0.63
N PHE A 74 1.24 0.85 0.50
CA PHE A 74 1.05 -0.55 0.85
C PHE A 74 -0.40 -0.91 1.19
N ARG A 75 -1.22 0.07 1.60
CA ARG A 75 -2.67 -0.07 1.80
C ARG A 75 -3.44 -0.41 0.51
N TYR A 76 -2.87 -0.12 -0.65
CA TYR A 76 -3.53 -0.35 -1.92
C TYR A 76 -3.24 -1.75 -2.48
N LYS A 77 -4.31 -2.43 -2.89
CA LYS A 77 -4.26 -3.78 -3.48
C LYS A 77 -3.33 -3.86 -4.70
N ILE A 78 -3.31 -2.82 -5.54
CA ILE A 78 -2.42 -2.77 -6.72
C ILE A 78 -0.95 -2.87 -6.31
N THR A 79 -0.56 -2.16 -5.25
CA THR A 79 0.78 -2.21 -4.68
C THR A 79 1.08 -3.60 -4.12
N GLN A 80 0.18 -4.16 -3.31
CA GLN A 80 0.38 -5.49 -2.72
C GLN A 80 0.51 -6.60 -3.77
N GLN A 81 -0.33 -6.57 -4.82
CA GLN A 81 -0.26 -7.52 -5.92
C GLN A 81 1.04 -7.40 -6.70
N TYR A 82 1.48 -6.17 -6.95
CA TYR A 82 2.73 -5.92 -7.64
C TYR A 82 3.93 -6.37 -6.81
N LEU A 83 3.99 -6.01 -5.53
CA LEU A 83 5.07 -6.43 -4.62
C LEU A 83 5.11 -7.96 -4.44
N TRP A 84 3.95 -8.62 -4.35
CA TRP A 84 3.89 -10.09 -4.34
C TRP A 84 4.54 -10.69 -5.58
N LYS A 85 4.19 -10.15 -6.76
CA LYS A 85 4.78 -10.60 -8.04
C LYS A 85 6.30 -10.42 -8.03
N VAL A 86 6.79 -9.26 -7.61
CA VAL A 86 8.22 -8.96 -7.51
C VAL A 86 8.92 -9.89 -6.51
N LEU A 87 8.27 -10.23 -5.38
CA LEU A 87 8.80 -11.17 -4.40
C LEU A 87 8.91 -12.58 -4.98
N CYS A 88 7.90 -13.04 -5.72
CA CYS A 88 7.97 -14.31 -6.43
C CYS A 88 9.11 -14.33 -7.45
N GLU A 89 9.23 -13.29 -8.28
CA GLU A 89 10.33 -13.16 -9.26
C GLU A 89 11.70 -13.14 -8.59
N ALA A 90 11.86 -12.43 -7.46
CA ALA A 90 13.11 -12.40 -6.70
C ALA A 90 13.50 -13.79 -6.19
N ARG A 91 12.52 -14.57 -5.71
CA ARG A 91 12.73 -15.95 -5.25
C ARG A 91 13.10 -16.90 -6.39
N GLU A 92 12.46 -16.76 -7.54
CA GLU A 92 12.77 -17.53 -8.76
C GLU A 92 14.19 -17.22 -9.28
N GLU A 93 14.61 -15.96 -9.21
CA GLU A 93 15.94 -15.51 -9.62
C GLU A 93 17.02 -15.68 -8.53
N HIS A 94 16.67 -16.26 -7.37
CA HIS A 94 17.55 -16.44 -6.22
C HIS A 94 18.23 -15.14 -5.74
N MET A 95 17.51 -14.02 -5.80
CA MET A 95 18.01 -12.72 -5.36
C MET A 95 17.24 -12.18 -4.16
N LEU A 96 17.88 -11.30 -3.39
CA LEU A 96 17.21 -10.64 -2.27
C LEU A 96 16.09 -9.74 -2.80
N PHE A 97 14.94 -9.76 -2.11
CA PHE A 97 13.79 -8.94 -2.46
C PHE A 97 14.16 -7.45 -2.55
N CYS A 98 14.99 -6.98 -1.61
CA CYS A 98 15.46 -5.60 -1.57
C CYS A 98 16.31 -5.22 -2.78
N ASP A 99 17.12 -6.14 -3.31
CA ASP A 99 17.91 -5.90 -4.52
C ASP A 99 17.02 -5.92 -5.77
N LYS A 100 15.99 -6.76 -5.79
CA LYS A 100 14.99 -6.77 -6.86
C LYS A 100 14.25 -5.44 -6.94
N LEU A 101 13.85 -4.88 -5.80
CA LEU A 101 13.17 -3.58 -5.72
C LEU A 101 14.03 -2.41 -6.21
N ARG A 102 15.36 -2.52 -6.14
CA ARG A 102 16.30 -1.52 -6.64
C ARG A 102 16.53 -1.59 -8.15
N GLN A 103 16.10 -2.66 -8.82
CA GLN A 103 16.23 -2.76 -10.26
C GLN A 103 15.43 -1.64 -10.95
N PRO A 104 16.00 -0.93 -11.94
CA PRO A 104 15.36 0.25 -12.54
C PRO A 104 13.93 -0.01 -13.01
N GLN A 105 13.67 -1.16 -13.65
CA GLN A 105 12.35 -1.54 -14.14
C GLN A 105 11.31 -1.68 -13.02
N VAL A 106 11.71 -2.24 -11.88
CA VAL A 106 10.82 -2.43 -10.73
C VAL A 106 10.57 -1.09 -10.05
N TYR A 107 11.64 -0.32 -9.85
CA TYR A 107 11.58 1.01 -9.26
C TYR A 107 10.70 1.97 -10.07
N HIS A 108 10.88 2.03 -11.39
CA HIS A 108 10.07 2.88 -12.27
C HIS A 108 8.60 2.48 -12.22
N ARG A 109 8.27 1.18 -12.15
CA ARG A 109 6.89 0.75 -12.03
C ARG A 109 6.28 1.12 -10.68
N LEU A 110 7.05 1.03 -9.58
CA LEU A 110 6.61 1.53 -8.27
C LEU A 110 6.34 3.03 -8.29
N MET A 111 7.19 3.82 -8.94
CA MET A 111 6.97 5.27 -9.09
C MET A 111 5.73 5.57 -9.95
N ALA A 112 5.48 4.77 -10.99
CA ALA A 112 4.26 4.90 -11.79
C ALA A 112 3.00 4.59 -10.96
N ILE A 113 3.03 3.51 -10.17
CA ILE A 113 1.93 3.19 -9.23
C ILE A 113 1.74 4.32 -8.22
N LYS A 114 2.82 4.91 -7.69
CA LYS A 114 2.77 6.09 -6.81
C LYS A 114 2.03 7.24 -7.48
N ALA A 115 2.43 7.59 -8.71
CA ALA A 115 1.80 8.66 -9.47
C ALA A 115 0.32 8.36 -9.77
N GLU A 116 -0.03 7.12 -10.10
CA GLU A 116 -1.42 6.67 -10.31
C GLU A 116 -2.27 6.86 -9.04
N ILE A 117 -1.72 6.57 -7.86
CA ILE A 117 -2.38 6.77 -6.56
C ILE A 117 -2.51 8.28 -6.23
N THR A 118 -1.44 9.05 -6.42
CA THR A 118 -1.39 10.48 -6.07
C THR A 118 -2.22 11.36 -6.99
N ALA A 119 -2.46 10.96 -8.24
CA ALA A 119 -3.25 11.72 -9.22
C ALA A 119 -4.74 11.89 -8.85
N GLY A 120 -5.19 11.32 -7.73
CA GLY A 120 -6.51 11.59 -7.17
C GLY A 120 -7.67 10.91 -7.92
N PRO A 121 -8.93 11.28 -7.60
CA PRO A 121 -10.13 10.48 -7.90
C PRO A 121 -10.49 10.34 -9.39
N TYR A 122 -9.75 10.98 -10.30
CA TYR A 122 -9.95 10.89 -11.75
C TYR A 122 -8.93 9.99 -12.46
N GLY A 123 -7.91 9.49 -11.75
CA GLY A 123 -7.12 8.35 -12.21
C GLY A 123 -7.97 7.09 -12.18
N VAL A 124 -7.83 6.21 -13.17
CA VAL A 124 -8.71 5.04 -13.50
C VAL A 124 -8.94 4.04 -12.34
N ALA A 125 -8.36 4.24 -11.16
CA ALA A 125 -8.46 3.39 -9.98
C ALA A 125 -9.01 4.12 -8.74
N GLY A 126 -9.94 5.07 -8.91
CA GLY A 126 -10.67 5.69 -7.81
C GLY A 126 -11.30 4.64 -6.86
N TRP A 127 -10.77 4.58 -5.64
CA TRP A 127 -11.47 4.17 -4.40
C TRP A 127 -11.96 2.72 -4.21
N GLN A 128 -11.76 1.79 -5.15
CA GLN A 128 -12.18 0.39 -4.95
C GLN A 128 -11.08 -0.57 -4.44
N ALA A 129 -9.89 -0.07 -4.10
CA ALA A 129 -8.70 -0.90 -3.92
C ALA A 129 -7.94 -0.71 -2.59
N GLU A 130 -8.46 0.05 -1.62
CA GLU A 130 -7.98 -0.08 -0.25
C GLU A 130 -8.54 -1.40 0.31
N GLU A 131 -7.65 -2.33 0.61
CA GLU A 131 -8.02 -3.48 1.43
C GLU A 131 -7.85 -3.05 2.90
N GLU A 132 -8.73 -3.45 3.82
CA GLU A 132 -8.49 -3.28 5.25
C GLU A 132 -7.15 -3.96 5.59
N VAL A 133 -6.09 -3.17 5.65
CA VAL A 133 -4.80 -3.57 6.22
C VAL A 133 -4.94 -3.33 7.71
N GLU A 134 -4.61 -4.36 8.51
CA GLU A 134 -4.62 -4.22 9.98
C GLU A 134 -3.75 -3.02 10.36
N GLU A 135 -4.26 -2.12 11.21
CA GLU A 135 -3.55 -0.92 11.67
C GLU A 135 -2.16 -1.29 12.23
N ASP A 136 -2.07 -2.39 13.00
CA ASP A 136 -0.81 -2.96 13.52
C ASP A 136 0.25 -3.25 12.44
N LEU A 137 -0.17 -3.59 11.22
CA LEU A 137 0.72 -3.87 10.09
C LEU A 137 1.31 -2.58 9.53
N MET A 138 0.48 -1.53 9.42
CA MET A 138 0.90 -0.21 8.94
C MET A 138 1.79 0.49 9.98
N ASP A 139 1.41 0.41 11.26
CA ASP A 139 2.17 1.02 12.35
C ASP A 139 3.60 0.46 12.44
N LYS A 140 3.78 -0.85 12.25
CA LYS A 140 5.12 -1.46 12.22
C LYS A 140 6.00 -0.93 11.08
N MET A 141 5.42 -0.69 9.90
CA MET A 141 6.18 -0.11 8.78
C MET A 141 6.56 1.33 9.02
N VAL A 142 5.61 2.13 9.52
CA VAL A 142 5.77 3.57 9.72
C VAL A 142 6.83 3.81 10.81
N VAL A 143 6.72 3.13 11.95
CA VAL A 143 7.66 3.29 13.07
C VAL A 143 9.10 2.97 12.66
N GLU A 144 9.35 1.90 11.88
CA GLU A 144 10.71 1.57 11.45
C GLU A 144 11.22 2.39 10.26
N ALA A 145 10.32 2.97 9.46
CA ALA A 145 10.72 3.92 8.45
C ALA A 145 11.19 5.24 9.10
N ASP A 146 10.49 5.70 10.12
CA ASP A 146 10.75 6.98 10.79
C ASP A 146 11.93 6.97 11.78
N CYS A 147 12.57 5.82 12.03
CA CYS A 147 13.70 5.66 12.97
C CYS A 147 15.05 6.25 12.49
N ILE A 148 15.08 7.19 11.54
CA ILE A 148 16.30 7.91 11.15
C ILE A 148 16.36 9.26 11.89
N PRO A 149 17.38 9.52 12.72
CA PRO A 149 17.76 10.88 13.05
C PRO A 149 18.24 11.57 11.75
N GLY A 150 17.38 12.37 11.12
CA GLY A 150 17.71 13.16 9.92
C GLY A 150 17.15 12.68 8.57
N GLY A 151 16.05 11.94 8.53
CA GLY A 151 15.36 11.54 7.28
C GLY A 151 14.27 12.52 6.86
N ILE A 152 14.33 12.99 5.62
CA ILE A 152 13.51 14.05 5.02
C ILE A 152 12.08 13.56 4.68
N ASP A 153 11.11 14.39 5.08
CA ASP A 153 9.72 14.61 4.65
C ASP A 153 8.68 13.46 4.55
N GLY A 154 7.63 13.61 5.38
CA GLY A 154 6.28 13.14 5.05
C GLY A 154 5.35 12.91 6.23
N GLU A 155 4.54 13.93 6.58
CA GLU A 155 3.25 13.80 7.31
C GLU A 155 3.28 13.47 8.82
N ALA A 156 3.90 14.33 9.62
CA ALA A 156 3.41 14.59 10.98
C ALA A 156 3.28 16.12 11.18
N PRO A 157 2.06 16.69 11.22
CA PRO A 157 1.84 18.14 11.28
C PRO A 157 2.46 18.87 12.49
N ASP A 158 2.91 18.15 13.52
CA ASP A 158 3.23 18.73 14.83
C ASP A 158 4.66 18.50 15.34
N ARG A 159 5.57 17.94 14.53
CA ARG A 159 6.97 17.74 14.96
C ARG A 159 7.91 18.64 14.18
N LYS A 160 8.04 19.90 14.62
CA LYS A 160 9.11 20.80 14.17
C LYS A 160 10.46 20.17 14.49
N GLN A 161 11.37 20.17 13.53
CA GLN A 161 12.74 19.73 13.76
C GLN A 161 13.43 20.70 14.72
N VAL A 162 13.91 20.19 15.85
CA VAL A 162 14.65 20.99 16.83
C VAL A 162 16.10 21.10 16.36
N LEU A 163 16.56 22.33 16.13
CA LEU A 163 17.91 22.63 15.66
C LEU A 163 18.77 23.22 16.76
N ASP A 164 20.06 22.90 16.74
CA ASP A 164 21.04 23.57 17.59
C ASP A 164 21.21 25.05 17.16
N LYS A 165 21.83 25.87 18.01
CA LYS A 165 21.99 27.31 17.75
C LYS A 165 22.75 27.63 16.46
N ARG A 166 23.66 26.76 16.02
CA ARG A 166 24.49 26.97 14.82
C ARG A 166 23.73 26.61 13.56
N GLU A 167 22.98 25.52 13.60
CA GLU A 167 22.09 25.06 12.52
C GLU A 167 20.93 26.04 12.32
N MET A 168 20.34 26.53 13.41
CA MET A 168 19.28 27.53 13.36
C MET A 168 19.76 28.84 12.73
N GLN A 169 21.01 29.25 12.98
CA GLN A 169 21.60 30.41 12.32
C GLN A 169 21.68 30.20 10.80
N GLY A 170 22.10 29.02 10.34
CA GLY A 170 22.16 28.70 8.91
C GLY A 170 20.78 28.74 8.23
N VAL A 171 19.74 28.24 8.92
CA VAL A 171 18.35 28.32 8.44
C VAL A 171 17.86 29.76 8.36
N LEU A 172 18.15 30.59 9.36
CA LEU A 172 17.77 32.00 9.37
C LEU A 172 18.52 32.80 8.30
N ASP A 173 19.81 32.53 8.08
CA ASP A 173 20.62 33.18 7.05
C ASP A 173 20.09 32.85 5.65
N PHE A 174 19.74 31.59 5.41
CA PHE A 174 19.12 31.16 4.16
C PHE A 174 17.72 31.78 3.97
N GLY A 175 16.91 31.86 5.03
CA GLY A 175 15.62 32.56 5.00
C GLY A 175 15.77 34.05 4.66
N GLN A 176 16.81 34.71 5.18
CA GLN A 176 17.14 36.09 4.81
C GLN A 176 17.58 36.22 3.35
N GLN A 177 18.37 35.28 2.85
CA GLN A 177 18.78 35.24 1.45
C GLN A 177 17.58 35.11 0.51
N ILE A 178 16.71 34.13 0.73
CA ILE A 178 15.49 33.92 -0.08
C ILE A 178 14.61 35.17 -0.06
N LYS A 179 14.46 35.81 1.11
CA LYS A 179 13.71 37.05 1.23
C LYS A 179 14.34 38.18 0.39
N SER A 180 15.67 38.31 0.40
CA SER A 180 16.37 39.30 -0.41
C SER A 180 16.14 39.06 -1.91
N GLU A 181 16.29 37.82 -2.37
CA GLU A 181 16.05 37.45 -3.76
C GLU A 181 14.57 37.65 -4.17
N GLY A 182 13.64 37.40 -3.25
CA GLY A 182 12.22 37.69 -3.44
C GLY A 182 11.94 39.19 -3.59
N ASN A 183 12.59 40.03 -2.78
CA ASN A 183 12.49 41.49 -2.87
C ASN A 183 13.06 42.02 -4.19
N GLU A 184 14.19 41.46 -4.66
CA GLU A 184 14.78 41.80 -5.96
C GLU A 184 13.86 41.40 -7.11
N ALA A 185 13.28 40.19 -7.08
CA ALA A 185 12.31 39.76 -8.08
C ALA A 185 11.05 40.64 -8.09
N PHE A 186 10.60 41.07 -6.91
CA PHE A 186 9.47 41.98 -6.75
C PHE A 186 9.77 43.38 -7.32
N ALA A 187 10.97 43.91 -7.05
CA ALA A 187 11.40 45.21 -7.60
C ALA A 187 11.54 45.20 -9.12
N ASN A 188 11.84 44.04 -9.71
CA ASN A 188 11.93 43.83 -11.16
C ASN A 188 10.59 43.47 -11.82
N GLU A 189 9.46 43.69 -11.13
CA GLU A 189 8.10 43.36 -11.58
C GLU A 189 7.88 41.86 -11.92
N ASN A 190 8.77 40.98 -11.46
CA ASN A 190 8.63 39.54 -11.58
C ASN A 190 7.86 39.00 -10.37
N TRP A 191 6.55 39.24 -10.36
CA TRP A 191 5.67 38.90 -9.25
C TRP A 191 5.58 37.40 -8.98
N GLU A 192 5.57 36.56 -10.03
CA GLU A 192 5.56 35.10 -9.88
C GLU A 192 6.86 34.57 -9.28
N GLY A 193 8.01 35.11 -9.71
CA GLY A 193 9.31 34.77 -9.16
C GLY A 193 9.49 35.23 -7.72
N ALA A 194 8.88 36.36 -7.34
CA ALA A 194 8.87 36.84 -5.97
C ALA A 194 7.98 35.97 -5.07
N LEU A 195 6.75 35.67 -5.51
CA LEU A 195 5.81 34.82 -4.77
C LEU A 195 6.39 33.42 -4.50
N THR A 196 6.99 32.81 -5.52
CA THR A 196 7.62 31.50 -5.41
C THR A 196 8.70 31.48 -4.31
N ARG A 197 9.56 32.50 -4.29
CA ARG A 197 10.63 32.64 -3.28
C ARG A 197 10.05 32.84 -1.88
N TYR A 198 9.04 33.69 -1.72
CA TYR A 198 8.42 33.87 -0.40
C TYR A 198 7.74 32.62 0.12
N CYS A 199 7.03 31.87 -0.74
CA CYS A 199 6.44 30.58 -0.37
C CYS A 199 7.50 29.57 0.06
N GLN A 200 8.61 29.46 -0.68
CA GLN A 200 9.71 28.57 -0.34
C GLN A 200 10.34 28.91 1.03
N GLY A 201 10.56 30.20 1.30
CA GLY A 201 11.09 30.65 2.60
C GLY A 201 10.13 30.37 3.76
N ASP A 202 8.83 30.63 3.56
CA ASP A 202 7.80 30.40 4.58
C ASP A 202 7.58 28.91 4.88
N GLU A 203 7.48 28.07 3.85
CA GLU A 203 7.39 26.61 4.00
C GLU A 203 8.60 26.03 4.73
N MET A 204 9.80 26.48 4.37
CA MET A 204 11.02 26.02 5.03
C MET A 204 11.05 26.41 6.52
N LEU A 205 10.78 27.67 6.86
CA LEU A 205 10.90 28.15 8.24
C LEU A 205 9.87 27.53 9.20
N LYS A 206 8.72 27.10 8.69
CA LYS A 206 7.69 26.42 9.48
C LYS A 206 8.14 25.06 10.02
N ASN A 207 9.13 24.44 9.39
CA ASN A 207 9.58 23.09 9.71
C ASN A 207 10.54 23.03 10.91
N PHE A 208 11.04 24.18 11.39
CA PHE A 208 12.10 24.22 12.40
C PHE A 208 11.66 24.89 13.71
N ALA A 209 12.22 24.42 14.82
CA ALA A 209 12.14 25.03 16.14
C ALA A 209 13.55 25.16 16.73
N ALA A 210 13.81 26.25 17.44
CA ALA A 210 15.05 26.37 18.21
C ALA A 210 14.98 25.48 19.46
N GLU A 211 16.13 24.97 19.91
CA GLU A 211 16.25 24.44 21.26
C GLU A 211 15.77 25.48 22.31
N PRO A 212 15.04 25.06 23.35
CA PRO A 212 14.56 25.94 24.42
C PRO A 212 15.69 26.58 25.24
#